data_AF-A0A1V5P0M9-F1
#
_entry.id   AF-A0A1V5P0M9-F1
#
_cell.length_a   1.000
_cell.length_b   1.000
_cell.length_c   1.000
_cell.angle_alpha   90.00
_cell.angle_beta   90.00
_cell.angle_gamma   90.00
#
_symmetry.space_group_name_H-M   'P 1'
#
loop_
_entity.id
_entity.type
_entity.pdbx_description
1 polymer ?
#
loop_
_entity_poly.entity_id
_entity_poly.type
_entity_poly.pdbx_seq_one_letter_code
_entity_poly.pdbx_strand_id
1 'polypeptide(L)' 'MDIFKTMKNEIESSSETRRNLAHKIGVDPVILHRIVHGGTCTAKTCEIILSYFGYTLTKRKRAQKGR' A
#
# COMPACT_ATOMS: atom_id res chain seq x y z
N MET A 1 -2.47 13.28 4.05
CA MET A 1 -3.04 12.10 3.37
C MET A 1 -2.63 10.88 4.16
N ASP A 2 -3.59 10.11 4.65
CA ASP A 2 -3.31 8.84 5.32
C ASP A 2 -3.09 7.77 4.24
N ILE A 3 -1.86 7.27 4.14
CA ILE A 3 -1.45 6.32 3.11
C ILE A 3 -2.31 5.04 3.18
N PHE A 4 -2.61 4.55 4.39
CA PHE A 4 -3.40 3.34 4.56
C PHE A 4 -4.85 3.53 4.15
N LYS A 5 -5.42 4.72 4.43
CA LYS A 5 -6.76 5.07 3.96
C LYS A 5 -6.83 5.13 2.44
N THR A 6 -5.82 5.70 1.79
CA THR A 6 -5.72 5.71 0.33
C THR A 6 -5.63 4.29 -0.22
N MET A 7 -4.71 3.48 0.29
CA MET A 7 -4.57 2.08 -0.14
C MET A 7 -5.88 1.31 0.01
N LYS A 8 -6.57 1.47 1.15
CA LYS A 8 -7.88 0.85 1.37
C LYS A 8 -8.88 1.27 0.29
N ASN A 9 -9.01 2.58 0.04
CA ASN A 9 -9.95 3.09 -0.95
C ASN A 9 -9.64 2.58 -2.37
N GLU A 10 -8.37 2.53 -2.77
CA GLU A 10 -7.95 1.98 -4.07
C GLU A 10 -8.29 0.48 -4.20
N ILE A 11 -8.01 -0.30 -3.14
CA ILE A 11 -8.33 -1.74 -3.10
C ILE A 11 -9.84 -1.97 -3.17
N GLU A 12 -10.63 -1.17 -2.44
CA GLU A 12 -12.11 -1.29 -2.42
C GLU A 12 -12.76 -0.75 -3.70
N SER A 13 -12.14 0.23 -4.37
CA SER A 13 -12.63 0.79 -5.64
C SER A 13 -12.23 -0.07 -6.84
N SER A 14 -11.30 -1.01 -6.67
CA SER A 14 -10.92 -1.94 -7.72
C SER A 14 -12.09 -2.88 -8.05
N SER A 15 -12.35 -3.08 -9.34
CA SER A 15 -13.34 -4.06 -9.83
C SER A 15 -12.90 -5.51 -9.62
N GLU A 16 -11.66 -5.73 -9.19
CA GLU A 16 -11.09 -7.06 -9.02
C GLU A 16 -11.29 -7.59 -7.60
N THR A 17 -11.40 -8.91 -7.49
CA THR A 17 -11.36 -9.54 -6.17
C THR A 17 -9.99 -9.29 -5.51
N ARG A 18 -9.98 -9.09 -4.19
CA ARG A 18 -8.74 -8.93 -3.41
C ARG A 18 -7.70 -10.01 -3.71
N ARG A 19 -8.13 -11.25 -3.95
CA ARG A 19 -7.23 -12.36 -4.29
C ARG A 19 -6.57 -12.17 -5.66
N ASN A 20 -7.35 -11.82 -6.68
CA ASN A 20 -6.82 -11.58 -8.03
C ASN A 20 -5.90 -10.36 -8.05
N LEU A 21 -6.29 -9.30 -7.34
CA LEU A 21 -5.48 -8.10 -7.18
C LEU A 21 -4.14 -8.43 -6.51
N ALA A 22 -4.15 -9.23 -5.43
CA ALA A 22 -2.92 -9.70 -4.77
C ALA A 22 -2.00 -10.48 -5.73
N HIS A 23 -2.56 -11.39 -6.52
CA HIS A 23 -1.79 -12.14 -7.52
C HIS A 23 -1.21 -11.24 -8.61
N LYS A 24 -1.95 -10.25 -9.09
CA LYS A 24 -1.48 -9.27 -10.10
C LYS A 24 -0.36 -8.38 -9.57
N ILE A 25 -0.51 -7.89 -8.34
CA ILE A 25 0.44 -6.99 -7.68
C ILE A 25 1.69 -7.77 -7.19
N GLY A 26 1.58 -9.09 -6.99
CA GLY A 26 2.65 -9.93 -6.45
C GLY A 26 2.78 -9.82 -4.93
N VAL A 27 1.65 -9.63 -4.22
CA VAL A 27 1.59 -9.55 -2.76
C VAL A 27 0.70 -10.65 -2.19
N ASP A 28 0.94 -11.03 -0.93
CA ASP A 28 0.12 -12.02 -0.26
C ASP A 28 -1.34 -11.48 -0.09
N PRO A 29 -2.38 -12.24 -0.51
CA PRO A 29 -3.78 -11.87 -0.30
C PRO A 29 -4.13 -11.52 1.15
N VAL A 30 -3.46 -12.13 2.13
CA VAL A 30 -3.63 -11.84 3.56
C VAL A 30 -3.24 -10.41 3.89
N ILE A 31 -2.25 -9.84 3.18
CA ILE A 31 -1.83 -8.45 3.39
C ILE A 31 -2.91 -7.48 2.90
N LEU A 32 -3.51 -7.73 1.73
CA LEU A 32 -4.62 -6.90 1.25
C LEU A 32 -5.84 -6.99 2.17
N HIS A 33 -6.18 -8.19 2.65
CA HIS A 33 -7.21 -8.36 3.67
C HIS A 33 -6.92 -7.52 4.91
N ARG A 34 -5.70 -7.63 5.46
CA ARG A 34 -5.27 -6.89 6.65
C ARG A 34 -5.41 -5.37 6.47
N ILE A 35 -4.99 -4.82 5.34
CA ILE A 35 -5.03 -3.37 5.06
C ILE A 35 -6.47 -2.85 5.02
N VAL A 36 -7.37 -3.56 4.34
CA VAL A 36 -8.79 -3.19 4.24
C VAL A 36 -9.46 -3.13 5.63
N HIS A 37 -9.05 -4.01 6.54
CA HIS A 37 -9.53 -4.06 7.93
C HIS A 37 -8.74 -3.18 8.91
N GLY A 38 -7.89 -2.26 8.42
CA GLY A 38 -7.20 -1.27 9.26
C GLY A 38 -5.87 -1.73 9.85
N GLY A 39 -5.30 -2.84 9.37
CA GLY A 39 -3.96 -3.28 9.74
C GLY A 39 -2.87 -2.62 8.90
N THR A 40 -1.61 -2.90 9.26
CA THR A 40 -0.42 -2.25 8.68
C THR A 40 0.35 -3.17 7.71
N CYS A 41 1.16 -2.57 6.84
CA CYS A 41 2.09 -3.23 5.93
C CYS A 41 3.52 -2.72 6.10
N THR A 42 4.49 -3.49 5.58
CA THR A 42 5.87 -3.01 5.43
C THR A 42 5.93 -1.92 4.35
N ALA A 43 6.88 -0.98 4.47
CA ALA A 43 7.05 0.08 3.48
C ALA A 43 7.21 -0.45 2.05
N LYS A 44 7.93 -1.57 1.87
CA LYS A 44 8.11 -2.25 0.57
C LYS A 44 6.77 -2.70 -0.01
N THR A 45 5.92 -3.33 0.81
CA THR A 45 4.60 -3.76 0.34
C THR A 45 3.70 -2.58 0.01
N CYS A 46 3.75 -1.54 0.84
CA CYS A 46 2.95 -0.35 0.59
C CYS A 46 3.41 0.36 -0.71
N GLU A 47 4.72 0.37 -1.01
CA GLU A 47 5.29 0.82 -2.30
C GLU A 47 4.74 0.02 -3.48
N ILE A 48 4.84 -1.30 -3.43
CA ILE A 48 4.35 -2.18 -4.51
C ILE A 48 2.86 -1.92 -4.81
N ILE A 49 2.01 -1.87 -3.77
CA ILE A 49 0.57 -1.66 -3.93
C ILE A 49 0.29 -0.27 -4.49
N LEU A 50 0.88 0.77 -3.91
CA LEU A 50 0.67 2.15 -4.36
C LEU A 50 1.18 2.38 -5.79
N SER A 51 2.32 1.79 -6.15
CA SER A 51 2.86 1.86 -7.51
C SER A 51 1.95 1.19 -8.54
N TYR A 52 1.25 0.11 -8.19
CA TYR A 52 0.23 -0.48 -9.08
C TYR A 52 -0.91 0.50 -9.39
N PHE A 53 -1.31 1.32 -8.41
CA PHE A 53 -2.33 2.35 -8.58
C PHE A 53 -1.78 3.70 -9.10
N GLY A 54 -0.52 3.76 -9.52
CA GLY A 54 0.09 4.96 -10.09
C GLY A 54 0.64 5.96 -9.07
N TYR A 55 0.76 5.59 -7.81
CA TYR A 55 1.36 6.42 -6.77
C TYR A 55 2.86 6.13 -6.61
N THR A 56 3.63 7.17 -6.25
CA THR A 56 5.06 7.06 -5.95
C THR A 56 5.33 7.37 -4.49
N LEU A 57 5.97 6.44 -3.77
CA LEU A 57 6.43 6.64 -2.41
C LEU A 57 7.83 7.28 -2.42
N THR A 58 7.98 8.45 -1.80
CA THR A 58 9.28 9.14 -1.71
C THR A 58 9.80 9.15 -0.28
N LYS A 59 11.04 8.71 -0.11
CA LYS A 59 11.72 8.80 1.20
C LYS A 59 12.11 10.26 1.44
N ARG A 60 11.44 10.90 2.39
CA ARG A 60 11.87 12.23 2.85
C ARG A 60 13.28 12.13 3.44
N LYS A 61 14.21 12.98 2.99
CA LYS A 61 15.51 13.12 3.64
C LYS A 61 15.28 13.48 5.10
N ARG A 62 15.81 12.64 6.01
CA ARG A 62 15.83 12.94 7.44
C ARG A 62 16.67 14.21 7.59
N ALA A 63 16.11 15.27 8.16
CA ALA A 63 16.94 16.41 8.56
C ALA A 63 17.98 15.82 9.54
N GLN A 64 19.25 15.80 9.13
CA GLN A 64 20.34 15.59 10.08
C GLN A 64 20.18 16.71 11.10
N LYS A 65 19.69 16.36 12.29
CA LYS A 65 19.78 17.26 13.44
C LYS A 65 21.28 17.40 13.68
N GLY A 66 21.85 18.48 13.15
CA GLY A 66 23.24 18.84 13.39
C GLY A 66 23.48 18.77 14.89
N ARG A 67 24.48 17.99 15.27
CA ARG A 67 25.01 17.97 16.62
C ARG A 67 25.89 19.19 16.80
#